data_AF-A0AAW7AZ14-F1
#
_entry.id   AF-A0AAW7AZ14-F1
#
_cell.length_a   1.000
_cell.length_b   1.000
_cell.length_c   1.000
_cell.angle_alpha   90.00
_cell.angle_beta   90.00
_cell.angle_gamma   90.00
#
_symmetry.space_group_name_H-M   'P 1'
#
loop_
_entity.id
_entity.type
_entity.pdbx_description
1 polymer ?
#
loop_
_entity_poly.entity_id
_entity_poly.type
_entity_poly.pdbx_seq_one_letter_code
_entity_poly.pdbx_strand_id
1 'polypeptide(L)'
;NSVGIFRLSAAARTTFIGFPLSYQLIGDTDMNVLLIISTSDPEIKWNAVRLGNVLLNGGDDVNIFLNGAGVDLYAGDSETFPIRELAKIFSLSEGVLGA
;
A
#
# COMPACT_ATOMS: atom_id res chain seq x y z
N ASN A 1 32.27 7.91 -26.68
CA ASN A 1 31.63 6.64 -27.07
C ASN A 1 32.33 5.52 -26.32
N SER A 2 31.76 4.89 -25.29
CA SER A 2 30.42 5.09 -24.69
C SER A 2 30.48 4.76 -23.20
N VAL A 3 29.64 5.40 -22.38
CA VAL A 3 29.64 5.21 -20.91
C VAL A 3 28.69 4.08 -20.53
N GLY A 4 29.23 2.94 -20.08
CA GLY A 4 28.44 1.81 -19.57
C GLY A 4 28.32 1.86 -18.05
N ILE A 5 27.18 2.30 -17.53
CA ILE A 5 26.91 2.30 -16.07
C ILE A 5 26.34 0.93 -15.69
N PHE A 6 27.19 0.03 -15.19
CA PHE A 6 26.75 -1.19 -14.55
C PHE A 6 26.20 -0.89 -13.14
N ARG A 7 24.92 -1.17 -12.90
CA ARG A 7 24.38 -1.28 -11.53
C ARG A 7 25.09 -2.44 -10.84
N LEU A 8 25.84 -2.17 -9.77
CA LEU A 8 26.26 -3.24 -8.87
C LEU A 8 25.03 -3.73 -8.10
N SER A 9 24.80 -5.05 -8.15
CA SER A 9 23.92 -5.72 -7.20
C SER A 9 24.49 -5.59 -5.79
N ALA A 10 23.63 -5.33 -4.80
CA ALA A 10 24.03 -5.12 -3.41
C ALA A 10 24.32 -6.46 -2.71
N ALA A 11 25.45 -7.09 -3.04
CA ALA A 11 25.96 -8.27 -2.36
C ALA A 11 27.47 -8.15 -2.11
N ALA A 12 27.89 -8.57 -0.91
CA ALA A 12 29.28 -8.62 -0.42
C ALA A 12 30.05 -7.28 -0.31
N ARG A 13 30.07 -6.72 0.91
CA ARG A 13 31.26 -6.11 1.54
C ARG A 13 31.17 -6.37 3.04
N THR A 14 31.89 -7.36 3.55
CA THR A 14 33.25 -7.21 4.12
C THR A 14 33.18 -6.84 5.60
N THR A 15 33.51 -7.82 6.45
CA THR A 15 33.65 -7.67 7.91
C THR A 15 34.56 -6.49 8.25
N PHE A 16 34.03 -5.51 8.98
CA PHE A 16 34.81 -4.42 9.56
C PHE A 16 34.83 -4.53 11.09
N ILE A 17 35.95 -4.13 11.70
CA ILE A 17 36.26 -4.40 13.10
C ILE A 17 35.68 -3.29 13.99
N GLY A 18 35.06 -3.66 15.11
CA GLY A 18 35.08 -2.82 16.32
C GLY A 18 33.97 -1.79 16.52
N PHE A 19 32.74 -2.01 16.01
CA PHE A 19 31.55 -1.31 16.50
C PHE A 19 30.46 -2.31 16.90
N PRO A 20 29.82 -2.18 18.08
CA PRO A 20 28.71 -3.04 18.46
C PRO A 20 27.47 -2.70 17.62
N LEU A 21 26.96 -3.68 16.86
CA LEU A 21 25.69 -3.65 16.13
C LEU A 21 24.47 -3.68 17.08
N SER A 22 24.47 -2.77 18.06
CA SER A 22 23.47 -2.63 19.12
C SER A 22 22.33 -1.67 18.75
N TYR A 23 22.43 -0.98 17.62
CA TYR A 23 21.32 -0.21 17.07
C TYR A 23 20.45 -1.11 16.19
N GLN A 24 19.78 -2.06 16.81
CA GLN A 24 18.63 -2.79 16.25
C GLN A 24 17.44 -1.81 16.21
N LEU A 25 17.46 -0.90 15.23
CA LEU A 25 16.55 0.23 15.07
C LEU A 25 15.85 0.15 13.70
N ILE A 26 14.55 0.38 13.52
CA ILE A 26 13.40 0.47 14.45
C ILE A 26 12.23 -0.15 13.68
N GLY A 27 11.64 -1.25 14.19
CA GLY A 27 10.52 -1.94 13.56
C GLY A 27 10.82 -2.54 12.17
N ASP A 28 9.79 -3.09 11.55
CA ASP A 28 9.64 -2.98 10.09
C ASP A 28 9.32 -1.52 9.76
N THR A 29 9.73 -1.03 8.59
CA THR A 29 9.35 0.30 8.10
C THR A 29 7.88 0.39 7.65
N ASP A 30 7.23 -0.76 7.58
CA ASP A 30 6.08 -1.04 6.75
C ASP A 30 4.85 -1.16 7.67
N MET A 31 3.93 -0.19 7.61
CA MET A 31 2.86 -0.08 8.59
C MET A 31 1.68 -1.01 8.24
N ASN A 32 1.22 -1.78 9.21
CA ASN A 32 -0.03 -2.55 9.09
C ASN A 32 -1.24 -1.64 9.32
N VAL A 33 -2.01 -1.37 8.27
CA VAL A 33 -3.15 -0.43 8.25
C VAL A 33 -4.46 -1.16 7.94
N LEU A 34 -5.45 -1.01 8.82
CA LEU A 34 -6.84 -1.43 8.57
C LEU A 34 -7.74 -0.20 8.31
N LEU A 35 -8.28 -0.13 7.10
CA LEU A 35 -9.30 0.85 6.71
C LEU A 35 -10.69 0.22 6.83
N ILE A 36 -11.60 0.84 7.58
CA ILE A 36 -12.99 0.37 7.73
C ILE A 36 -13.92 1.30 6.95
N ILE A 37 -14.67 0.75 5.99
CA ILE A 37 -15.62 1.49 5.15
C ILE A 37 -17.05 1.10 5.54
N SER A 38 -17.74 2.02 6.21
CA SER A 38 -19.10 1.81 6.76
C SER A 38 -20.21 2.60 6.05
N THR A 39 -19.86 3.42 5.05
CA THR A 39 -20.75 4.40 4.40
C THR A 39 -21.05 4.05 2.94
N SER A 40 -22.25 4.41 2.48
CA SER A 40 -22.65 4.33 1.08
C SER A 40 -22.16 5.52 0.22
N ASP A 41 -21.57 6.54 0.85
CA ASP A 41 -21.11 7.76 0.14
C ASP A 41 -19.99 7.45 -0.87
N PRO A 42 -20.15 7.81 -2.17
CA PRO A 42 -19.18 7.47 -3.20
C PRO A 42 -17.88 8.27 -3.10
N GLU A 43 -17.90 9.52 -2.63
CA GLU A 43 -16.68 10.32 -2.46
C GLU A 43 -15.83 9.75 -1.31
N ILE A 44 -16.46 9.37 -0.19
CA ILE A 44 -15.75 8.79 0.95
C ILE A 44 -15.18 7.41 0.57
N LYS A 45 -15.96 6.56 -0.13
CA LYS A 45 -15.48 5.26 -0.63
C LYS A 45 -14.32 5.41 -1.62
N TRP A 46 -14.43 6.32 -2.57
CA TRP A 46 -13.35 6.63 -3.53
C TRP A 46 -12.08 7.12 -2.82
N ASN A 47 -12.21 8.04 -1.86
CA ASN A 47 -11.08 8.54 -1.06
C ASN A 47 -10.42 7.43 -0.21
N ALA A 48 -11.20 6.53 0.38
CA ALA A 48 -10.67 5.42 1.19
C ALA A 48 -9.85 4.42 0.36
N VAL A 49 -10.36 3.99 -0.80
CA VAL A 49 -9.61 3.10 -1.71
C VAL A 49 -8.40 3.83 -2.32
N ARG A 50 -8.52 5.13 -2.61
CA ARG A 50 -7.40 5.96 -3.07
C ARG A 50 -6.29 6.07 -2.02
N LEU A 51 -6.64 6.23 -0.74
CA LEU A 51 -5.68 6.22 0.37
C LEU A 51 -4.99 4.86 0.50
N GLY A 52 -5.76 3.76 0.45
CA GLY A 52 -5.19 2.42 0.50
C GLY A 52 -4.16 2.18 -0.62
N ASN A 53 -4.46 2.60 -1.85
CA ASN A 53 -3.49 2.55 -2.95
C ASN A 53 -2.24 3.41 -2.71
N VAL A 54 -2.34 4.58 -2.05
CA VAL A 54 -1.17 5.40 -1.73
C VAL A 54 -0.26 4.72 -0.70
N LEU A 55 -0.84 4.08 0.32
CA LEU A 55 -0.13 3.37 1.37
C LEU A 55 0.57 2.10 0.83
N LEU A 56 -0.11 1.27 0.03
CA LEU A 56 0.50 0.12 -0.66
C LEU A 56 1.69 0.53 -1.54
N ASN A 57 1.60 1.67 -2.24
CA ASN A 57 2.72 2.21 -3.03
C ASN A 57 3.86 2.79 -2.17
N GLY A 58 3.64 3.00 -0.87
CA GLY A 58 4.66 3.37 0.12
C GLY A 58 5.42 2.17 0.70
N GLY A 59 4.85 0.96 0.59
CA GLY A 59 5.34 -0.26 1.23
C GLY A 59 4.50 -0.73 2.43
N ASP A 60 3.42 -0.03 2.78
CA ASP A 60 2.55 -0.38 3.91
C ASP A 60 1.62 -1.56 3.60
N ASP A 61 1.41 -2.46 4.57
CA ASP A 61 0.42 -3.54 4.53
C ASP A 61 -1.00 -2.97 4.71
N VAL A 62 -1.84 -2.99 3.67
CA VAL A 62 -3.20 -2.42 3.73
C VAL A 62 -4.30 -3.46 3.60
N ASN A 63 -5.18 -3.50 4.59
CA ASN A 63 -6.44 -4.23 4.58
C ASN A 63 -7.62 -3.24 4.53
N ILE A 64 -8.59 -3.47 3.65
CA ILE A 64 -9.88 -2.74 3.64
C ILE A 64 -10.99 -3.70 4.07
N PHE A 65 -11.69 -3.35 5.15
CA PHE A 65 -12.87 -4.08 5.62
C PHE A 65 -14.13 -3.27 5.38
N LEU A 66 -15.06 -3.84 4.61
CA LEU A 66 -16.35 -3.25 4.28
C LEU A 66 -17.40 -3.69 5.32
N ASN A 67 -18.24 -2.78 5.82
CA ASN A 67 -19.37 -3.15 6.65
C ASN A 67 -20.57 -2.22 6.48
N GLY A 68 -21.74 -2.62 7.00
CA GLY A 68 -22.95 -1.82 6.97
C GLY A 68 -23.32 -1.35 5.56
N ALA A 69 -23.42 -0.03 5.36
CA ALA A 69 -23.74 0.57 4.07
C ALA A 69 -22.56 0.61 3.08
N GLY A 70 -21.33 0.28 3.53
CA GLY A 70 -20.12 0.24 2.71
C GLY A 70 -19.86 -1.10 1.99
N VAL A 71 -20.65 -2.15 2.28
CA VAL A 71 -20.51 -3.48 1.64
C VAL A 71 -20.70 -3.41 0.13
N ASP A 72 -21.63 -2.59 -0.36
CA ASP A 72 -21.64 -2.23 -1.79
C ASP A 72 -20.61 -1.14 -2.06
N LEU A 73 -19.35 -1.57 -2.20
CA LEU A 73 -18.24 -0.70 -2.55
C LEU A 73 -18.49 0.04 -3.87
N TYR A 74 -19.13 -0.61 -4.84
CA TYR A 74 -19.27 -0.11 -6.21
C TYR A 74 -20.51 0.76 -6.47
N ALA A 75 -21.44 0.89 -5.53
CA ALA A 75 -22.53 1.87 -5.63
C ALA A 75 -21.99 3.31 -5.78
N GLY A 76 -22.35 4.00 -6.86
CA GLY A 76 -21.88 5.36 -7.18
C GLY A 76 -20.53 5.44 -7.92
N ASP A 77 -19.98 4.29 -8.33
CA ASP A 77 -18.89 4.19 -9.32
C ASP A 77 -19.24 4.98 -10.59
N SER A 78 -18.37 5.93 -10.97
CA SER A 78 -18.66 6.97 -11.98
C SER A 78 -17.38 7.61 -12.54
N GLU A 79 -17.48 8.44 -13.58
CA GLU A 79 -16.33 9.18 -14.13
C GLU A 79 -15.69 10.13 -13.09
N THR A 80 -16.47 10.68 -12.16
CA THR A 80 -15.98 11.50 -11.05
C THR A 80 -15.36 10.65 -9.94
N PHE A 81 -15.92 9.47 -9.68
CA PHE A 81 -15.49 8.55 -8.63
C PHE A 81 -15.28 7.13 -9.20
N PRO A 82 -14.16 6.86 -9.91
CA PRO A 82 -13.87 5.56 -10.51
C PRO A 82 -13.40 4.53 -9.46
N ILE A 83 -14.32 4.19 -8.54
CA ILE A 83 -14.06 3.28 -7.41
C ILE A 83 -13.64 1.89 -7.92
N ARG A 84 -14.25 1.41 -9.01
CA ARG A 84 -13.97 0.08 -9.57
C ARG A 84 -12.56 -0.05 -10.14
N GLU A 85 -12.04 1.02 -10.76
CA GLU A 85 -10.67 1.03 -11.26
C GLU A 85 -9.66 1.05 -10.10
N LEU A 86 -9.87 1.93 -9.12
CA LEU A 86 -9.00 2.00 -7.92
C LEU A 86 -9.03 0.71 -7.10
N ALA A 87 -10.19 0.06 -6.95
CA ALA A 87 -10.32 -1.21 -6.24
C ALA A 87 -9.66 -2.37 -7.00
N LYS A 88 -9.70 -2.34 -8.34
CA LYS A 88 -8.96 -3.29 -9.18
C LYS A 88 -7.45 -3.13 -9.01
N ILE A 89 -6.95 -1.88 -9.01
CA ILE A 89 -5.53 -1.59 -8.74
C ILE A 89 -5.15 -2.11 -7.34
N PHE A 90 -5.95 -1.80 -6.32
CA PHE A 90 -5.72 -2.25 -4.94
C PHE A 90 -5.59 -3.79 -4.86
N SER A 91 -6.51 -4.53 -5.48
CA SER A 91 -6.50 -6.00 -5.51
C SER A 91 -5.36 -6.64 -6.32
N LEU A 92 -4.61 -5.83 -7.10
CA LEU A 92 -3.42 -6.26 -7.85
C LEU A 92 -2.11 -5.89 -7.12
N SER A 93 -2.19 -5.03 -6.10
CA SER A 93 -1.05 -4.53 -5.31
C SER A 93 -1.03 -5.15 -3.92
N GLU A 94 -1.31 -6.46 -3.81
CA GLU A 94 -1.28 -7.30 -2.59
C GLU A 94 -2.30 -6.93 -1.47
N GLY A 95 -2.94 -5.76 -1.53
CA GLY A 95 -3.95 -5.33 -0.56
C GLY A 95 -5.23 -6.18 -0.53
N VAL A 96 -5.70 -6.50 0.69
CA VAL A 96 -6.86 -7.40 0.90
C VAL A 96 -8.17 -6.62 1.03
N LEU A 97 -9.20 -7.07 0.29
CA LEU A 97 -10.58 -6.61 0.44
C LEU A 97 -11.39 -7.66 1.21
N GLY A 98 -11.89 -7.31 2.39
CA GLY A 98 -12.77 -8.15 3.21
C GLY A 98 -14.18 -7.57 3.34
N ALA A 99 -15.19 -8.44 3.38
CA ALA A 99 -16.61 -8.13 3.56
C ALA A 99 -17.33 -9.27 4.30
#